data_AF-A0A955F339-F1
#
_entry.id   AF-A0A955F339-F1
#
_cell.length_a   1.000
_cell.length_b   1.000
_cell.length_c   1.000
_cell.angle_alpha   90.00
_cell.angle_beta   90.00
_cell.angle_gamma   90.00
#
_symmetry.space_group_name_H-M   'P 1'
#
loop_
_entity.id
_entity.type
_entity.pdbx_description
1 polymer ?
#
loop_
_entity_poly.entity_id
_entity_poly.type
_entity_poly.pdbx_seq_one_letter_code
_entity_poly.pdbx_strand_id
1 'polypeptide(L)'
;MTTIGPAGSSRFSALQFESRIDRPARAAAASPGSGIDDIARLRDAIGSAQKRIAGLSTILERGRVGQQLGLAQTGSALSLGLNLTPTQASLESTGEVNAIATSYGPTAPAFRGSSTSSPTLTGTYDGSLGDESLTFRVSRAGLVGSVAPLQLEVRDSSGTLIDTIDAPGFTPANTELATSFGLSVSLSSGILAPGDEFDVDVSASIGSAVDPDRAFNGTGNAAPGFEPGFSVTAGSFELNGQTVTVAADDSISSVIGKINALGAGVTAAFESGSETIRLTADAAGSSQAITLGNDDSGFLAATKLAAAVATPGLDDERTVALQDVPGFSGVSAGTFGINGSGIAIDPAVDSLNDLIARVNDAKVGASLAFNAGSGSVRFAATSASSPLVLADGGTGLLAALQVEAGTLESAPGARRLRGVDDERLREELTKLGEDLDEIFKTAATATGRVEQNRLRTRIRTSVGEIFDAAPSTKIRGGRFMS
;
A
#
# COMPACT_ATOMS: atom_id res chain seq x y z
N MET A 1 -70.32 19.27 -20.67
CA MET A 1 -70.97 18.84 -21.93
C MET A 1 -69.89 18.73 -22.98
N THR A 2 -69.47 17.51 -23.30
CA THR A 2 -69.19 16.95 -24.64
C THR A 2 -68.72 15.51 -24.39
N THR A 3 -69.58 14.57 -24.75
CA THR A 3 -69.38 13.12 -24.78
C THR A 3 -68.30 12.73 -25.77
N ILE A 4 -67.38 11.83 -25.39
CA ILE A 4 -66.56 11.06 -26.34
C ILE A 4 -66.71 9.59 -25.96
N GLY A 5 -67.39 8.84 -26.83
CA GLY A 5 -67.64 7.42 -26.73
C GLY A 5 -66.42 6.56 -27.13
N PRO A 6 -66.60 5.24 -27.16
CA PRO A 6 -65.52 4.29 -27.42
C PRO A 6 -65.16 4.31 -28.91
N ALA A 7 -63.89 4.53 -29.24
CA ALA A 7 -63.36 4.41 -30.59
C ALA A 7 -62.21 3.40 -30.58
N GLY A 8 -62.36 2.31 -31.34
CA GLY A 8 -61.23 1.43 -31.66
C GLY A 8 -61.51 -0.05 -31.83
N SER A 9 -62.74 -0.53 -31.71
CA SER A 9 -63.12 -1.85 -32.24
C SER A 9 -63.31 -1.75 -33.76
N SER A 10 -62.22 -1.74 -34.52
CA SER A 10 -62.24 -1.97 -35.98
C SER A 10 -60.82 -2.11 -36.52
N ARG A 11 -60.45 -3.36 -36.84
CA ARG A 11 -59.50 -3.80 -37.91
C ARG A 11 -59.04 -5.24 -37.63
N PHE A 12 -60.00 -6.14 -37.47
CA PHE A 12 -59.76 -7.59 -37.54
C PHE A 12 -60.88 -8.22 -38.38
N SER A 13 -60.92 -7.87 -39.67
CA SER A 13 -61.77 -8.55 -40.64
C SER A 13 -61.09 -8.61 -42.01
N ALA A 14 -61.15 -9.80 -42.60
CA ALA A 14 -60.81 -10.19 -43.98
C ALA A 14 -59.33 -10.48 -44.29
N LEU A 15 -58.90 -11.72 -43.98
CA LEU A 15 -57.95 -12.45 -44.83
C LEU A 15 -58.74 -13.59 -45.51
N GLN A 16 -59.39 -13.29 -46.63
CA GLN A 16 -59.86 -14.31 -47.58
C GLN A 16 -58.67 -14.70 -48.47
N PHE A 17 -58.31 -15.98 -48.44
CA PHE A 17 -57.29 -16.56 -49.32
C PHE A 17 -57.96 -17.05 -50.61
N GLU A 18 -57.80 -16.34 -51.73
CA GLU A 18 -58.10 -16.90 -53.05
C GLU A 18 -56.91 -17.73 -53.56
N SER A 19 -57.14 -19.03 -53.77
CA SER A 19 -56.16 -19.95 -54.35
C SER A 19 -56.17 -19.86 -55.88
N ARG A 20 -55.17 -19.21 -56.47
CA ARG A 20 -54.75 -19.48 -57.85
C ARG A 20 -53.23 -19.67 -57.88
N ILE A 21 -52.80 -20.92 -57.83
CA ILE A 21 -51.43 -21.32 -58.15
C ILE A 21 -51.46 -21.72 -59.63
N ASP A 22 -50.90 -20.89 -60.50
CA ASP A 22 -50.63 -21.25 -61.89
C ASP A 22 -49.60 -22.38 -61.93
N ARG A 23 -49.91 -23.39 -62.75
CA ARG A 23 -49.16 -24.64 -62.92
C ARG A 23 -47.83 -24.36 -63.66
N PRO A 24 -46.65 -24.68 -63.10
CA PRO A 24 -45.42 -24.67 -63.88
C PRO A 24 -45.18 -26.03 -64.57
N ALA A 25 -44.66 -25.98 -65.79
CA ALA A 25 -44.32 -27.14 -66.60
C ALA A 25 -43.07 -27.88 -66.05
N ARG A 26 -43.29 -29.16 -65.69
CA ARG A 26 -42.40 -30.36 -65.73
C ARG A 26 -40.87 -30.09 -65.72
N ALA A 27 -40.20 -30.11 -64.57
CA ALA A 27 -39.73 -31.26 -63.75
C ALA A 27 -38.36 -31.86 -64.16
N ALA A 28 -37.39 -31.74 -63.25
CA ALA A 28 -36.31 -32.70 -63.05
C ALA A 28 -36.36 -33.22 -61.60
N ALA A 29 -36.83 -34.47 -61.50
CA ALA A 29 -36.85 -35.44 -60.40
C ALA A 29 -36.48 -35.01 -58.96
N ALA A 30 -37.51 -34.79 -58.13
CA ALA A 30 -37.53 -35.15 -56.72
C ALA A 30 -38.82 -35.96 -56.45
N SER A 31 -38.74 -36.96 -55.55
CA SER A 31 -39.75 -38.01 -55.34
C SER A 31 -41.18 -37.47 -55.11
N PRO A 32 -42.25 -38.01 -55.75
CA PRO A 32 -43.56 -37.36 -55.86
C PRO A 32 -44.46 -37.40 -54.60
N GLY A 33 -43.94 -37.81 -53.44
CA GLY A 33 -44.70 -37.92 -52.19
C GLY A 33 -44.31 -36.96 -51.06
N SER A 34 -43.15 -36.29 -51.14
CA SER A 34 -42.63 -35.50 -49.99
C SER A 34 -43.14 -34.07 -49.92
N GLY A 35 -43.31 -33.39 -51.06
CA GLY A 35 -43.57 -31.94 -51.08
C GLY A 35 -44.95 -31.50 -50.57
N ILE A 36 -45.99 -32.34 -50.67
CA ILE A 36 -47.34 -32.00 -50.16
C ILE A 36 -47.41 -32.18 -48.63
N ASP A 37 -46.78 -33.25 -48.12
CA ASP A 37 -46.69 -33.52 -46.69
C ASP A 37 -45.81 -32.48 -45.98
N ASP A 38 -44.74 -32.02 -46.62
CA ASP A 38 -43.87 -30.97 -46.09
C ASP A 38 -44.57 -29.61 -46.01
N ILE A 39 -45.45 -29.26 -46.97
CA ILE A 39 -46.23 -28.02 -46.92
C ILE A 39 -47.29 -28.07 -45.80
N ALA A 40 -47.91 -29.22 -45.57
CA ALA A 40 -48.86 -29.40 -44.46
C ALA A 40 -48.16 -29.27 -43.10
N ARG A 41 -47.00 -29.92 -42.94
CA ARG A 41 -46.16 -29.80 -41.73
C ARG A 41 -45.69 -28.37 -41.48
N LEU A 42 -45.28 -27.66 -42.53
CA LEU A 42 -44.89 -26.26 -42.42
C LEU A 42 -46.06 -25.37 -41.94
N ARG A 43 -47.28 -25.62 -42.43
CA ARG A 43 -48.47 -24.89 -41.99
C ARG A 43 -48.78 -25.13 -40.51
N ASP A 44 -48.69 -26.38 -40.06
CA ASP A 44 -48.97 -26.75 -38.68
C ASP A 44 -47.92 -26.20 -37.70
N ALA A 45 -46.64 -26.21 -38.10
CA ALA A 45 -45.56 -25.62 -37.31
C ALA A 45 -45.70 -24.08 -37.21
N ILE A 46 -46.06 -23.40 -38.30
CA ILE A 46 -46.36 -21.96 -38.28
C ILE A 46 -47.56 -21.65 -37.37
N GLY A 47 -48.62 -22.46 -37.45
CA GLY A 47 -49.80 -22.30 -36.59
C GLY A 47 -49.50 -22.51 -35.11
N SER A 48 -48.59 -23.43 -34.80
CA SER A 48 -48.13 -23.71 -33.42
C SER A 48 -47.29 -22.56 -32.87
N ALA A 49 -46.31 -22.08 -33.65
CA ALA A 49 -45.49 -20.93 -33.28
C ALA A 49 -46.34 -19.67 -33.02
N GLN A 50 -47.36 -19.40 -33.86
CA GLN A 50 -48.27 -18.26 -33.68
C GLN A 50 -49.06 -18.36 -32.37
N LYS A 51 -49.56 -19.55 -32.00
CA LYS A 51 -50.27 -19.75 -30.73
C LYS A 51 -49.34 -19.53 -29.52
N ARG A 52 -48.08 -19.97 -29.59
CA ARG A 52 -47.11 -19.77 -28.51
C ARG A 52 -46.73 -18.30 -28.35
N ILE A 53 -46.54 -17.59 -29.45
CA ILE A 53 -46.28 -16.15 -29.44
C ILE A 53 -47.46 -15.39 -28.78
N ALA A 54 -48.71 -15.75 -29.10
CA ALA A 54 -49.88 -15.17 -28.44
C ALA A 54 -49.98 -15.56 -26.94
N GLY A 55 -49.52 -16.76 -26.58
CA GLY A 55 -49.37 -17.19 -25.19
C GLY A 55 -48.35 -16.34 -24.42
N LEU A 56 -47.18 -16.09 -25.02
CA LEU A 56 -46.12 -15.25 -24.49
C LEU A 56 -46.59 -13.79 -24.32
N SER A 57 -47.32 -13.23 -25.29
CA SER A 57 -47.87 -11.88 -25.16
C SER A 57 -48.87 -11.79 -23.99
N THR A 58 -49.72 -12.81 -23.80
CA THR A 58 -50.65 -12.87 -22.67
C THR A 58 -49.94 -13.01 -21.32
N ILE A 59 -48.83 -13.75 -21.26
CA ILE A 59 -48.00 -13.88 -20.06
C ILE A 59 -47.33 -12.53 -19.72
N LEU A 60 -46.82 -11.83 -20.74
CA LEU A 60 -46.19 -10.52 -20.58
C LEU A 60 -47.21 -9.42 -20.20
N GLU A 61 -48.43 -9.46 -20.73
CA GLU A 61 -49.51 -8.52 -20.38
C GLU A 61 -50.03 -8.70 -18.94
N ARG A 62 -49.93 -9.92 -18.37
CA ARG A 62 -50.33 -10.20 -16.98
C ARG A 62 -49.24 -9.90 -15.95
N GLY A 63 -47.98 -9.74 -16.37
CA GLY A 63 -46.88 -9.36 -15.50
C GLY A 63 -47.01 -7.90 -15.04
N ARG A 64 -47.35 -7.67 -13.75
CA ARG A 64 -47.29 -6.32 -13.18
C ARG A 64 -45.82 -5.95 -12.96
N VAL A 65 -45.39 -4.81 -13.50
CA VAL A 65 -44.11 -4.19 -13.14
C VAL A 65 -44.21 -3.71 -11.70
N GLY A 66 -43.74 -4.51 -10.74
CA GLY A 66 -43.57 -4.07 -9.37
C GLY A 66 -42.24 -3.35 -9.24
N GLN A 67 -42.23 -2.10 -8.78
CA GLN A 67 -41.00 -1.51 -8.23
C GLN A 67 -40.73 -2.19 -6.88
N GLN A 68 -39.63 -2.93 -6.77
CA GLN A 68 -39.11 -3.31 -5.46
C GLN A 68 -38.29 -2.12 -4.96
N LEU A 69 -38.70 -1.48 -3.88
CA LEU A 69 -37.92 -0.40 -3.28
C LEU A 69 -36.59 -0.96 -2.74
N GLY A 70 -35.49 -0.27 -3.02
CA GLY A 70 -34.18 -0.53 -2.43
C GLY A 70 -34.08 0.00 -1.01
N LEU A 71 -32.92 -0.20 -0.38
CA LEU A 71 -32.65 0.37 0.96
C LEU A 71 -32.44 1.88 0.84
N ALA A 72 -33.02 2.65 1.76
CA ALA A 72 -32.60 4.03 1.98
C ALA A 72 -31.15 4.05 2.50
N GLN A 73 -30.30 4.88 1.93
CA GLN A 73 -28.87 4.92 2.27
C GLN A 73 -28.30 6.32 2.03
N THR A 74 -27.31 6.69 2.83
CA THR A 74 -26.49 7.89 2.64
C THR A 74 -25.09 7.58 3.15
N GLY A 75 -24.11 8.37 2.76
CA GLY A 75 -22.73 8.17 3.19
C GLY A 75 -21.92 9.44 3.02
N SER A 76 -20.65 9.37 3.38
CA SER A 76 -19.74 10.50 3.19
C SER A 76 -19.70 10.90 1.72
N ALA A 77 -19.78 12.20 1.47
CA ALA A 77 -19.67 12.75 0.13
C ALA A 77 -18.27 12.50 -0.48
N LEU A 78 -17.23 12.53 0.35
CA LEU A 78 -15.84 12.26 -0.02
C LEU A 78 -15.18 11.31 1.00
N SER A 79 -13.91 10.98 0.75
CA SER A 79 -13.08 10.35 1.77
C SER A 79 -12.96 11.25 2.99
N LEU A 80 -13.00 10.66 4.18
CA LEU A 80 -12.81 11.32 5.45
C LEU A 80 -11.35 11.71 5.71
N GLY A 81 -10.41 11.25 4.87
CA GLY A 81 -8.99 11.58 4.99
C GLY A 81 -8.28 10.91 6.16
N LEU A 82 -8.86 9.82 6.71
CA LEU A 82 -8.29 9.10 7.84
C LEU A 82 -6.97 8.41 7.49
N ASN A 83 -6.01 8.44 8.40
CA ASN A 83 -4.82 7.60 8.33
C ASN A 83 -5.16 6.19 8.82
N LEU A 84 -5.19 5.24 7.89
CA LEU A 84 -5.51 3.83 8.16
C LEU A 84 -4.26 2.94 8.27
N THR A 85 -3.06 3.52 8.12
CA THR A 85 -1.82 2.76 8.09
C THR A 85 -1.08 2.99 9.41
N PRO A 86 -1.19 2.06 10.37
CA PRO A 86 -0.43 2.19 11.60
C PRO A 86 1.07 2.10 11.29
N THR A 87 1.87 2.90 11.99
CA THR A 87 3.33 2.95 11.82
C THR A 87 4.03 2.46 13.08
N GLN A 88 5.24 1.94 12.90
CA GLN A 88 6.08 1.50 14.01
C GLN A 88 6.76 2.71 14.67
N ALA A 89 6.95 2.63 15.98
CA ALA A 89 7.82 3.56 16.69
C ALA A 89 9.28 3.35 16.25
N SER A 90 10.08 4.41 16.24
CA SER A 90 11.49 4.30 15.88
C SER A 90 12.38 5.24 16.69
N LEU A 91 13.62 4.83 16.92
CA LEU A 91 14.67 5.62 17.58
C LEU A 91 15.94 5.45 16.75
N GLU A 92 16.58 6.54 16.36
CA GLU A 92 17.76 6.54 15.51
C GLU A 92 18.90 7.32 16.15
N SER A 93 20.14 6.90 15.91
CA SER A 93 21.34 7.66 16.28
C SER A 93 21.20 9.14 15.91
N THR A 94 21.71 10.04 16.76
CA THR A 94 21.60 11.49 16.52
C THR A 94 22.52 12.01 15.40
N GLY A 95 23.38 11.15 14.85
CA GLY A 95 24.23 11.39 13.69
C GLY A 95 25.09 10.15 13.38
N GLU A 96 25.95 10.26 12.37
CA GLU A 96 26.96 9.25 12.00
C GLU A 96 27.77 8.80 13.22
N VAL A 97 28.02 7.50 13.37
CA VAL A 97 28.85 6.96 14.45
C VAL A 97 30.25 7.59 14.45
N ASN A 98 30.82 7.84 13.27
CA ASN A 98 32.02 8.64 13.10
C ASN A 98 31.77 9.82 12.15
N ALA A 99 31.70 11.03 12.69
CA ALA A 99 31.45 12.25 11.91
C ALA A 99 32.73 12.99 11.50
N ILE A 100 33.91 12.37 11.66
CA ILE A 100 35.19 13.00 11.29
C ILE A 100 35.29 13.06 9.77
N ALA A 101 35.29 14.27 9.23
CA ALA A 101 35.33 14.54 7.79
C ALA A 101 36.68 14.27 7.12
N THR A 102 37.70 13.91 7.91
CA THR A 102 39.04 13.57 7.43
C THR A 102 39.37 12.10 7.73
N SER A 103 40.32 11.56 6.99
CA SER A 103 40.78 10.19 7.20
C SER A 103 42.28 10.08 6.97
N TYR A 104 42.84 8.99 7.50
CA TYR A 104 44.17 8.55 7.18
C TYR A 104 44.26 7.03 7.25
N GLY A 105 45.18 6.46 6.48
CA GLY A 105 45.39 5.03 6.48
C GLY A 105 46.72 4.62 5.86
N PRO A 106 47.31 3.49 6.29
CA PRO A 106 46.89 2.67 7.43
C PRO A 106 47.23 3.33 8.78
N THR A 107 46.51 2.98 9.85
CA THR A 107 46.81 3.45 11.22
C THR A 107 47.96 2.68 11.85
N ALA A 108 48.25 1.46 11.37
CA ALA A 108 49.44 0.69 11.73
C ALA A 108 50.23 0.29 10.46
N PRO A 109 51.01 1.23 9.87
CA PRO A 109 51.84 0.92 8.71
C PRO A 109 53.01 0.00 9.09
N ALA A 110 53.67 -0.56 8.08
CA ALA A 110 54.90 -1.32 8.25
C ALA A 110 56.04 -0.62 7.51
N PHE A 111 57.23 -0.58 8.13
CA PHE A 111 58.43 -0.11 7.45
C PHE A 111 58.79 -1.03 6.27
N ARG A 112 59.13 -0.41 5.15
CA ARG A 112 59.85 -1.01 4.03
C ARG A 112 61.34 -0.93 4.32
N GLY A 113 61.92 -2.05 4.70
CA GLY A 113 63.35 -2.14 4.97
C GLY A 113 63.69 -3.15 6.07
N SER A 114 64.63 -2.77 6.94
CA SER A 114 65.19 -3.63 8.00
C SER A 114 64.82 -3.20 9.43
N SER A 115 64.04 -2.14 9.57
CA SER A 115 63.50 -1.66 10.84
C SER A 115 62.59 -2.72 11.47
N THR A 116 62.79 -2.97 12.76
CA THR A 116 62.01 -3.94 13.53
C THR A 116 61.01 -3.30 14.48
N SER A 117 61.08 -1.98 14.66
CA SER A 117 60.04 -1.20 15.32
C SER A 117 58.80 -1.12 14.43
N SER A 118 57.61 -1.23 15.02
CA SER A 118 56.33 -1.04 14.33
C SER A 118 55.78 0.36 14.61
N PRO A 119 55.46 1.17 13.58
CA PRO A 119 54.80 2.46 13.76
C PRO A 119 53.29 2.28 14.02
N THR A 120 52.72 3.21 14.78
CA THR A 120 51.27 3.36 14.94
C THR A 120 50.93 4.83 14.90
N LEU A 121 49.95 5.19 14.09
CA LEU A 121 49.38 6.52 14.00
C LEU A 121 48.11 6.62 14.83
N THR A 122 48.00 7.75 15.51
CA THR A 122 46.83 8.17 16.29
C THR A 122 46.51 9.64 16.00
N GLY A 123 45.43 10.16 16.58
CA GLY A 123 45.00 11.54 16.40
C GLY A 123 44.00 11.71 15.26
N THR A 124 43.73 12.98 14.94
CA THR A 124 42.78 13.39 13.91
C THR A 124 43.51 14.25 12.90
N TYR A 125 43.52 13.83 11.64
CA TYR A 125 44.12 14.62 10.58
C TYR A 125 43.38 15.95 10.45
N ASP A 126 44.09 17.07 10.54
CA ASP A 126 43.48 18.41 10.56
C ASP A 126 43.14 18.97 9.17
N GLY A 127 43.45 18.22 8.10
CA GLY A 127 43.17 18.60 6.72
C GLY A 127 44.15 19.63 6.13
N SER A 128 45.17 20.06 6.88
CA SER A 128 46.09 21.14 6.48
C SER A 128 46.90 20.86 5.21
N LEU A 129 47.05 19.59 4.84
CA LEU A 129 47.80 19.14 3.67
C LEU A 129 46.90 18.75 2.47
N GLY A 130 45.58 18.84 2.60
CA GLY A 130 44.65 18.33 1.58
C GLY A 130 44.63 16.80 1.50
N ASP A 131 44.33 16.26 0.31
CA ASP A 131 44.48 14.82 0.03
C ASP A 131 45.91 14.55 -0.44
N GLU A 132 46.63 13.67 0.25
CA GLU A 132 48.07 13.46 0.02
C GLU A 132 48.53 12.04 0.40
N SER A 133 49.61 11.57 -0.22
CA SER A 133 50.33 10.37 0.21
C SER A 133 51.64 10.78 0.90
N LEU A 134 51.73 10.51 2.20
CA LEU A 134 52.84 10.92 3.06
C LEU A 134 53.85 9.79 3.21
N THR A 135 55.12 10.05 2.94
CA THR A 135 56.22 9.12 3.22
C THR A 135 56.96 9.55 4.48
N PHE A 136 56.93 8.68 5.48
CA PHE A 136 57.71 8.80 6.70
C PHE A 136 59.02 8.06 6.52
N ARG A 137 60.15 8.77 6.60
CA ARG A 137 61.49 8.23 6.36
C ARG A 137 62.38 8.35 7.59
N VAL A 138 63.07 7.27 7.96
CA VAL A 138 64.06 7.31 9.05
C VAL A 138 65.28 8.14 8.61
N SER A 139 65.43 9.34 9.13
CA SER A 139 66.60 10.19 8.90
C SER A 139 67.69 9.96 9.96
N ARG A 140 67.29 9.64 11.21
CA ARG A 140 68.20 9.27 12.29
C ARG A 140 67.78 7.96 12.95
N ALA A 141 68.59 6.94 12.69
CA ALA A 141 68.40 5.55 13.11
C ALA A 141 68.85 5.28 14.56
N GLY A 142 68.37 4.16 15.12
CA GLY A 142 68.76 3.71 16.46
C GLY A 142 67.74 2.77 17.11
N LEU A 143 67.96 2.45 18.38
CA LEU A 143 67.05 1.62 19.19
C LEU A 143 66.00 2.50 19.87
N VAL A 144 64.71 2.22 19.62
CA VAL A 144 63.59 2.88 20.30
C VAL A 144 63.64 2.56 21.80
N GLY A 145 63.50 3.57 22.66
CA GLY A 145 63.70 3.42 24.10
C GLY A 145 65.17 3.52 24.54
N SER A 146 66.07 4.06 23.72
CA SER A 146 67.45 4.34 24.10
C SER A 146 67.71 5.84 24.23
N VAL A 147 68.83 6.24 24.84
CA VAL A 147 69.24 7.64 25.01
C VAL A 147 69.71 8.31 23.71
N ALA A 148 69.86 7.55 22.63
CA ALA A 148 70.23 8.08 21.33
C ALA A 148 69.01 8.75 20.67
N PRO A 149 69.14 9.99 20.16
CA PRO A 149 68.03 10.66 19.51
C PRO A 149 67.65 9.95 18.21
N LEU A 150 66.36 9.85 17.94
CA LEU A 150 65.80 9.33 16.68
C LEU A 150 65.08 10.45 15.95
N GLN A 151 64.93 10.29 14.63
CA GLN A 151 64.25 11.29 13.81
C GLN A 151 63.60 10.62 12.60
N LEU A 152 62.35 11.01 12.34
CA LEU A 152 61.62 10.72 11.10
C LEU A 152 61.41 12.02 10.32
N GLU A 153 61.64 11.98 9.02
CA GLU A 153 61.20 13.02 8.08
C GLU A 153 59.84 12.62 7.51
N VAL A 154 58.90 13.56 7.42
CA VAL A 154 57.64 13.36 6.70
C VAL A 154 57.71 14.12 5.39
N ARG A 155 57.47 13.44 4.27
CA ARG A 155 57.54 13.99 2.92
C ARG A 155 56.22 13.81 2.19
N ASP A 156 55.88 14.76 1.33
CA ASP A 156 54.72 14.65 0.43
C ASP A 156 55.01 13.74 -0.78
N SER A 157 54.01 13.53 -1.65
CA SER A 157 54.16 12.70 -2.85
C SER A 157 55.15 13.25 -3.89
N SER A 158 55.51 14.53 -3.80
CA SER A 158 56.57 15.15 -4.62
C SER A 158 57.98 14.93 -4.05
N GLY A 159 58.07 14.38 -2.83
CA GLY A 159 59.30 14.18 -2.08
C GLY A 159 59.74 15.41 -1.28
N THR A 160 58.92 16.45 -1.20
CA THR A 160 59.21 17.67 -0.43
C THR A 160 59.06 17.37 1.06
N LEU A 161 60.02 17.85 1.87
CA LEU A 161 59.97 17.71 3.33
C LEU A 161 58.88 18.63 3.88
N ILE A 162 57.88 18.07 4.54
CA ILE A 162 56.76 18.80 5.13
C ILE A 162 56.82 18.85 6.67
N ASP A 163 57.43 17.85 7.31
CA ASP A 163 57.58 17.80 8.76
C ASP A 163 58.82 17.01 9.19
N THR A 164 59.27 17.21 10.42
CA THR A 164 60.36 16.45 11.05
C THR A 164 59.96 16.10 12.48
N ILE A 165 59.87 14.79 12.74
CA ILE A 165 59.46 14.25 14.03
C ILE A 165 60.72 13.87 14.79
N ASP A 166 61.03 14.65 15.83
CA ASP A 166 62.19 14.44 16.69
C ASP A 166 61.81 13.65 17.94
N ALA A 167 62.57 12.60 18.22
CA ALA A 167 62.56 11.88 19.50
C ALA A 167 63.85 12.21 20.27
N PRO A 168 63.88 13.30 21.06
CA PRO A 168 65.12 13.78 21.66
C PRO A 168 65.55 12.88 22.82
N GLY A 169 66.73 12.26 22.68
CA GLY A 169 67.33 11.46 23.74
C GLY A 169 66.50 10.22 24.09
N PHE A 170 66.30 9.96 25.38
CA PHE A 170 65.51 8.80 25.83
C PHE A 170 64.02 9.01 25.59
N THR A 171 63.50 8.34 24.56
CA THR A 171 62.06 8.30 24.24
C THR A 171 61.57 6.86 24.43
N PRO A 172 60.75 6.58 25.45
CA PRO A 172 60.17 5.26 25.66
C PRO A 172 59.43 4.75 24.42
N ALA A 173 59.39 3.43 24.25
CA ALA A 173 58.52 2.82 23.24
C ALA A 173 57.06 3.25 23.47
N ASN A 174 56.32 3.40 22.37
CA ASN A 174 54.93 3.84 22.31
C ASN A 174 54.68 5.27 22.82
N THR A 175 55.73 6.09 22.94
CA THR A 175 55.54 7.53 23.15
C THR A 175 54.92 8.14 21.90
N GLU A 176 53.82 8.88 22.05
CA GLU A 176 53.21 9.64 20.96
C GLU A 176 54.06 10.87 20.63
N LEU A 177 54.47 10.97 19.37
CA LEU A 177 55.22 12.09 18.82
C LEU A 177 54.32 12.81 17.85
N ALA A 178 53.89 14.02 18.23
CA ALA A 178 52.96 14.81 17.44
C ALA A 178 53.56 15.27 16.11
N THR A 179 52.72 15.34 15.09
CA THR A 179 52.99 16.01 13.83
C THR A 179 52.33 17.37 13.79
N SER A 180 52.76 18.19 12.84
CA SER A 180 52.22 19.53 12.56
C SER A 180 50.80 19.54 11.97
N PHE A 181 50.27 18.37 11.59
CA PHE A 181 49.00 18.19 10.87
C PHE A 181 47.97 17.35 11.67
N GLY A 182 48.06 17.38 13.00
CA GLY A 182 47.07 16.80 13.92
C GLY A 182 47.16 15.30 14.18
N LEU A 183 48.07 14.59 13.50
CA LEU A 183 48.37 13.19 13.78
C LEU A 183 49.51 13.06 14.80
N SER A 184 49.65 11.87 15.37
CA SER A 184 50.80 11.49 16.18
C SER A 184 51.32 10.14 15.74
N VAL A 185 52.63 9.96 15.73
CA VAL A 185 53.28 8.67 15.49
C VAL A 185 53.86 8.13 16.79
N SER A 186 53.65 6.86 17.05
CA SER A 186 54.33 6.13 18.11
C SER A 186 55.09 4.96 17.52
N LEU A 187 56.17 4.56 18.17
CA LEU A 187 57.07 3.51 17.71
C LEU A 187 57.20 2.44 18.79
N SER A 188 56.97 1.17 18.45
CA SER A 188 57.20 0.06 19.37
C SER A 188 58.68 -0.07 19.74
N SER A 189 59.00 -0.91 20.73
CA SER A 189 60.41 -1.28 20.95
C SER A 189 60.96 -1.97 19.70
N GLY A 190 62.17 -1.61 19.28
CA GLY A 190 62.79 -2.14 18.08
C GLY A 190 63.86 -1.22 17.51
N ILE A 191 64.49 -1.65 16.43
CA ILE A 191 65.50 -0.89 15.71
C ILE A 191 64.83 -0.10 14.58
N LEU A 192 65.19 1.17 14.43
CA LEU A 192 64.99 1.93 13.21
C LEU A 192 66.27 1.88 12.38
N ALA A 193 66.18 1.48 11.12
CA ALA A 193 67.30 1.48 10.18
C ALA A 193 67.25 2.73 9.29
N PRO A 194 68.41 3.33 8.97
CA PRO A 194 68.46 4.61 8.27
C PRO A 194 67.95 4.47 6.83
N GLY A 195 67.06 5.38 6.43
CA GLY A 195 66.48 5.41 5.09
C GLY A 195 65.27 4.49 4.88
N ASP A 196 64.89 3.69 5.88
CA ASP A 196 63.65 2.91 5.83
C ASP A 196 62.44 3.83 5.86
N GLU A 197 61.35 3.39 5.21
CA GLU A 197 60.18 4.23 4.97
C GLU A 197 58.87 3.49 5.23
N PHE A 198 57.81 4.22 5.57
CA PHE A 198 56.43 3.76 5.43
C PHE A 198 55.56 4.88 4.88
N ASP A 199 54.43 4.53 4.26
CA ASP A 199 53.50 5.50 3.72
C ASP A 199 52.19 5.53 4.50
N VAL A 200 51.58 6.71 4.51
CA VAL A 200 50.24 6.98 5.04
C VAL A 200 49.52 7.88 4.05
N ASP A 201 48.39 7.44 3.54
CA ASP A 201 47.49 8.29 2.78
C ASP A 201 46.63 9.09 3.76
N VAL A 202 46.50 10.39 3.54
CA VAL A 202 45.64 11.29 4.29
C VAL A 202 44.62 11.91 3.35
N SER A 203 43.40 12.11 3.83
CA SER A 203 42.35 12.77 3.07
C SER A 203 41.64 13.85 3.88
N ALA A 204 41.56 15.04 3.29
CA ALA A 204 40.78 16.16 3.79
C ALA A 204 39.34 16.16 3.25
N SER A 205 39.06 15.32 2.24
CA SER A 205 37.77 15.25 1.54
C SER A 205 36.96 13.98 1.85
N ILE A 206 37.59 12.95 2.42
CA ILE A 206 36.98 11.68 2.78
C ILE A 206 37.12 11.46 4.29
N GLY A 207 35.99 11.26 4.96
CA GLY A 207 35.93 10.96 6.39
C GLY A 207 36.34 9.53 6.73
N SER A 208 36.63 9.31 8.01
CA SER A 208 36.92 7.97 8.53
C SER A 208 35.61 7.25 8.76
N ALA A 209 35.39 6.14 8.06
CA ALA A 209 34.20 5.32 8.22
C ALA A 209 34.34 4.35 9.40
N VAL A 210 33.25 4.12 10.13
CA VAL A 210 33.17 3.03 11.11
C VAL A 210 33.12 1.67 10.37
N ASP A 211 33.81 0.65 10.89
CA ASP A 211 33.70 -0.73 10.41
C ASP A 211 32.87 -1.55 11.41
N PRO A 212 31.59 -1.87 11.10
CA PRO A 212 30.67 -2.48 12.04
C PRO A 212 31.00 -3.94 12.39
N ASP A 213 31.92 -4.56 11.66
CA ASP A 213 32.32 -5.96 11.84
C ASP A 213 33.61 -6.11 12.66
N ARG A 214 34.25 -5.00 13.05
CA ARG A 214 35.45 -5.01 13.90
C ARG A 214 35.10 -5.10 15.37
N ALA A 215 35.91 -5.88 16.09
CA ALA A 215 35.78 -6.03 17.53
C ALA A 215 36.08 -4.71 18.25
N PHE A 216 35.37 -4.40 19.33
CA PHE A 216 35.55 -3.17 20.11
C PHE A 216 36.93 -3.07 20.77
N ASN A 217 37.56 -4.20 21.11
CA ASN A 217 38.94 -4.29 21.57
C ASN A 217 39.97 -4.37 20.44
N GLY A 218 39.55 -4.23 19.19
CA GLY A 218 40.45 -4.14 18.05
C GLY A 218 41.35 -2.91 18.14
N THR A 219 42.59 -3.05 17.68
CA THR A 219 43.60 -1.97 17.69
C THR A 219 44.13 -1.70 16.29
N GLY A 220 44.57 -0.47 16.04
CA GLY A 220 45.12 -0.08 14.73
C GLY A 220 44.12 -0.35 13.60
N ASN A 221 44.56 -1.05 12.55
CA ASN A 221 43.72 -1.37 11.39
C ASN A 221 42.58 -2.37 11.70
N ALA A 222 42.55 -2.96 12.90
CA ALA A 222 41.50 -3.85 13.34
C ALA A 222 40.49 -3.17 14.28
N ALA A 223 40.67 -1.88 14.60
CA ALA A 223 39.76 -1.11 15.44
C ALA A 223 38.45 -0.79 14.68
N PRO A 224 37.33 -0.57 15.39
CA PRO A 224 36.05 -0.26 14.78
C PRO A 224 35.96 1.15 14.18
N GLY A 225 36.90 2.04 14.49
CA GLY A 225 36.90 3.39 13.93
C GLY A 225 35.81 4.31 14.52
N PHE A 226 35.50 4.16 15.82
CA PHE A 226 34.66 5.14 16.52
C PHE A 226 35.26 6.54 16.47
N GLU A 227 34.40 7.55 16.56
CA GLU A 227 34.83 8.94 16.69
C GLU A 227 35.76 9.13 17.90
N PRO A 228 36.85 9.91 17.78
CA PRO A 228 37.78 10.15 18.88
C PRO A 228 37.08 10.63 20.16
N GLY A 229 37.44 10.00 21.29
CA GLY A 229 36.80 10.25 22.59
C GLY A 229 35.68 9.27 22.95
N PHE A 230 35.24 8.43 22.00
CA PHE A 230 34.34 7.33 22.27
C PHE A 230 35.06 5.99 22.29
N SER A 231 34.62 5.09 23.17
CA SER A 231 35.10 3.72 23.24
C SER A 231 34.01 2.83 23.81
N VAL A 232 34.05 1.54 23.44
CA VAL A 232 33.13 0.53 23.96
C VAL A 232 33.93 -0.52 24.71
N THR A 233 33.47 -0.88 25.90
CA THR A 233 34.09 -1.88 26.76
C THR A 233 33.08 -2.95 27.17
N ALA A 234 33.54 -4.01 27.82
CA ALA A 234 32.64 -5.04 28.32
C ALA A 234 31.72 -4.47 29.40
N GLY A 235 30.43 -4.72 29.27
CA GLY A 235 29.37 -4.18 30.12
C GLY A 235 28.00 -4.56 29.56
N SER A 236 27.04 -3.66 29.66
CA SER A 236 25.67 -3.85 29.27
C SER A 236 24.94 -2.53 29.07
N PHE A 237 23.79 -2.60 28.42
CA PHE A 237 22.79 -1.54 28.51
C PHE A 237 21.37 -2.10 28.56
N GLU A 238 20.37 -1.25 28.83
CA GLU A 238 18.97 -1.65 28.86
C GLU A 238 18.21 -1.20 27.60
N LEU A 239 17.40 -2.10 27.04
CA LEU A 239 16.46 -1.86 25.95
C LEU A 239 15.09 -2.40 26.35
N ASN A 240 14.09 -1.53 26.48
CA ASN A 240 12.73 -1.89 26.92
C ASN A 240 12.73 -2.68 28.24
N GLY A 241 13.61 -2.30 29.17
CA GLY A 241 13.80 -2.95 30.47
C GLY A 241 14.51 -4.30 30.41
N GLN A 242 14.96 -4.75 29.24
CA GLN A 242 15.77 -5.96 29.08
C GLN A 242 17.25 -5.61 28.92
N THR A 243 18.13 -6.43 29.50
CA THR A 243 19.58 -6.24 29.43
C THR A 243 20.16 -6.75 28.12
N VAL A 244 20.89 -5.90 27.42
CA VAL A 244 21.77 -6.25 26.29
C VAL A 244 23.20 -6.31 26.81
N THR A 245 23.84 -7.47 26.78
CA THR A 245 25.24 -7.64 27.19
C THR A 245 26.19 -7.30 26.06
N VAL A 246 27.22 -6.53 26.37
CA VAL A 246 28.31 -6.16 25.45
C VAL A 246 29.62 -6.73 25.96
N ALA A 247 30.35 -7.45 25.10
CA ALA A 247 31.67 -7.99 25.38
C ALA A 247 32.74 -7.16 24.67
N ALA A 248 33.99 -7.22 25.15
CA ALA A 248 35.08 -6.47 24.54
C ALA A 248 35.41 -6.95 23.11
N ASP A 249 35.14 -8.21 22.79
CA ASP A 249 35.33 -8.84 21.48
C ASP A 249 34.08 -8.77 20.58
N ASP A 250 32.99 -8.12 21.03
CA ASP A 250 31.84 -7.81 20.18
C ASP A 250 32.17 -6.75 19.13
N SER A 251 31.33 -6.67 18.09
CA SER A 251 31.29 -5.59 17.10
C SER A 251 29.92 -4.92 17.10
N ILE A 252 29.74 -3.83 16.34
CA ILE A 252 28.43 -3.20 16.15
C ILE A 252 27.44 -4.25 15.60
N SER A 253 27.85 -5.00 14.59
CA SER A 253 27.07 -6.08 13.99
C SER A 253 26.69 -7.16 15.00
N SER A 254 27.60 -7.57 15.90
CA SER A 254 27.28 -8.61 16.91
C SER A 254 26.31 -8.09 17.98
N VAL A 255 26.44 -6.84 18.42
CA VAL A 255 25.49 -6.21 19.37
C VAL A 255 24.11 -6.03 18.73
N ILE A 256 24.03 -5.61 17.46
CA ILE A 256 22.77 -5.58 16.70
C ILE A 256 22.14 -6.98 16.63
N GLY A 257 22.95 -8.01 16.37
CA GLY A 257 22.50 -9.40 16.41
C GLY A 257 21.93 -9.79 17.77
N LYS A 258 22.54 -9.36 18.88
CA LYS A 258 22.03 -9.58 20.24
C LYS A 258 20.71 -8.86 20.48
N ILE A 259 20.56 -7.61 20.05
CA ILE A 259 19.30 -6.86 20.16
C ILE A 259 18.18 -7.62 19.43
N ASN A 260 18.42 -8.02 18.18
CA ASN A 260 17.44 -8.71 17.34
C ASN A 260 17.07 -10.11 17.88
N ALA A 261 17.94 -10.73 18.66
CA ALA A 261 17.69 -12.02 19.31
C ALA A 261 17.05 -11.90 20.70
N LEU A 262 17.08 -10.71 21.33
CA LEU A 262 16.67 -10.51 22.73
C LEU A 262 15.15 -10.64 22.93
N GLY A 263 14.34 -10.40 21.89
CA GLY A 263 12.89 -10.36 22.03
C GLY A 263 12.39 -9.14 22.82
N ALA A 264 13.10 -8.01 22.71
CA ALA A 264 12.74 -6.73 23.35
C ALA A 264 11.60 -5.98 22.65
N GLY A 265 10.97 -6.58 21.64
CA GLY A 265 9.95 -5.95 20.80
C GLY A 265 10.50 -4.88 19.85
N VAL A 266 11.80 -4.95 19.56
CA VAL A 266 12.55 -3.98 18.76
C VAL A 266 13.51 -4.72 17.84
N THR A 267 13.55 -4.29 16.58
CA THR A 267 14.55 -4.65 15.58
C THR A 267 15.55 -3.51 15.41
N ALA A 268 16.84 -3.83 15.43
CA ALA A 268 17.96 -2.93 15.18
C ALA A 268 18.58 -3.19 13.80
N ALA A 269 19.00 -2.11 13.13
CA ALA A 269 19.76 -2.14 11.89
C ALA A 269 20.86 -1.07 11.90
N PHE A 270 21.98 -1.35 11.23
CA PHE A 270 23.02 -0.37 10.93
C PHE A 270 22.86 0.08 9.49
N GLU A 271 22.73 1.38 9.29
CA GLU A 271 22.56 2.01 7.98
C GLU A 271 23.92 2.54 7.50
N SER A 272 24.61 1.78 6.65
CA SER A 272 25.99 2.10 6.24
C SER A 272 26.12 3.41 5.47
N GLY A 273 25.04 3.89 4.84
CA GLY A 273 25.07 5.15 4.09
C GLY A 273 25.06 6.40 4.96
N SER A 274 24.47 6.32 6.15
CA SER A 274 24.39 7.40 7.14
C SER A 274 25.20 7.09 8.40
N GLU A 275 25.91 5.96 8.41
CA GLU A 275 26.58 5.37 9.57
C GLU A 275 25.76 5.49 10.86
N THR A 276 24.45 5.23 10.79
CA THR A 276 23.54 5.33 11.95
C THR A 276 23.02 3.96 12.36
N ILE A 277 22.64 3.83 13.63
CA ILE A 277 21.84 2.70 14.10
C ILE A 277 20.39 3.15 14.21
N ARG A 278 19.49 2.38 13.60
CA ARG A 278 18.04 2.56 13.71
C ARG A 278 17.43 1.40 14.47
N LEU A 279 16.70 1.73 15.53
CA LEU A 279 15.83 0.84 16.29
C LEU A 279 14.38 1.07 15.83
N THR A 280 13.66 -0.01 15.55
CA THR A 280 12.26 0.02 15.11
C THR A 280 11.45 -0.96 15.94
N ALA A 281 10.31 -0.53 16.48
CA ALA A 281 9.43 -1.42 17.21
C ALA A 281 8.86 -2.50 16.28
N ASP A 282 8.77 -3.74 16.74
CA ASP A 282 8.31 -4.85 15.88
C ASP A 282 6.82 -4.70 15.53
N ALA A 283 6.02 -4.22 16.48
CA ALA A 283 4.62 -3.90 16.28
C ALA A 283 4.41 -2.42 15.92
N ALA A 284 3.39 -2.15 15.12
CA ALA A 284 2.93 -0.79 14.83
C ALA A 284 1.98 -0.28 15.92
N GLY A 285 1.82 1.04 15.99
CA GLY A 285 0.91 1.71 16.91
C GLY A 285 1.61 2.69 17.85
N SER A 286 0.84 3.63 18.40
CA SER A 286 1.36 4.72 19.24
C SER A 286 1.74 4.28 20.66
N SER A 287 1.19 3.16 21.12
CA SER A 287 1.50 2.57 22.42
C SER A 287 2.85 1.85 22.46
N GLN A 288 3.47 1.64 21.30
CA GLN A 288 4.77 1.00 21.19
C GLN A 288 5.86 1.98 21.59
N ALA A 289 6.62 1.66 22.63
CA ALA A 289 7.73 2.48 23.11
C ALA A 289 9.08 1.80 22.82
N ILE A 290 10.08 2.63 22.52
CA ILE A 290 11.49 2.23 22.53
C ILE A 290 12.16 3.04 23.62
N THR A 291 12.61 2.35 24.67
CA THR A 291 13.26 2.95 25.83
C THR A 291 14.65 2.39 25.96
N LEU A 292 15.62 3.28 26.05
CA LEU A 292 17.00 2.97 26.39
C LEU A 292 17.23 3.36 27.84
N GLY A 293 17.94 2.51 28.58
CA GLY A 293 18.24 2.72 29.99
C GLY A 293 19.73 2.78 30.26
N ASN A 294 20.13 2.30 31.45
CA ASN A 294 21.52 2.22 31.91
C ASN A 294 22.47 1.76 30.80
N ASP A 295 23.69 2.32 30.73
CA ASP A 295 24.76 1.84 29.85
C ASP A 295 26.10 1.93 30.60
N ASP A 296 26.69 0.79 30.95
CA ASP A 296 28.03 0.67 31.51
C ASP A 296 29.06 0.16 30.49
N SER A 297 28.61 -0.18 29.27
CA SER A 297 29.48 -0.58 28.15
C SER A 297 30.05 0.61 27.37
N GLY A 298 29.34 1.74 27.36
CA GLY A 298 29.63 2.91 26.52
C GLY A 298 29.09 2.79 25.09
N PHE A 299 28.41 1.69 24.76
CA PHE A 299 27.88 1.43 23.42
C PHE A 299 26.89 2.51 22.98
N LEU A 300 25.93 2.91 23.82
CA LEU A 300 24.93 3.91 23.45
C LEU A 300 25.54 5.29 23.19
N ALA A 301 26.59 5.64 23.94
CA ALA A 301 27.34 6.88 23.73
C ALA A 301 28.12 6.83 22.41
N ALA A 302 28.89 5.76 22.19
CA ALA A 302 29.71 5.58 20.99
C ALA A 302 28.87 5.50 19.70
N THR A 303 27.66 4.96 19.76
CA THR A 303 26.75 4.88 18.62
C THR A 303 25.74 6.02 18.54
N LYS A 304 25.89 7.05 19.38
CA LYS A 304 25.05 8.26 19.43
C LYS A 304 23.56 7.97 19.67
N LEU A 305 23.23 6.86 20.35
CA LEU A 305 21.88 6.49 20.76
C LEU A 305 21.51 7.05 22.14
N ALA A 306 22.49 7.38 22.99
CA ALA A 306 22.24 7.82 24.37
C ALA A 306 21.36 9.09 24.47
N ALA A 307 21.44 9.98 23.48
CA ALA A 307 20.65 11.21 23.39
C ALA A 307 19.52 11.14 22.35
N ALA A 308 19.33 9.98 21.72
CA ALA A 308 18.29 9.80 20.71
C ALA A 308 16.91 9.78 21.35
N VAL A 309 15.93 10.34 20.64
CA VAL A 309 14.54 10.41 21.08
C VAL A 309 13.70 9.50 20.20
N ALA A 310 12.94 8.59 20.83
CA ALA A 310 11.99 7.77 20.10
C ALA A 310 10.88 8.64 19.49
N THR A 311 10.63 8.43 18.20
CA THR A 311 9.43 8.89 17.51
C THR A 311 8.36 7.82 17.69
N PRO A 312 7.21 8.14 18.32
CA PRO A 312 6.11 7.19 18.46
C PRO A 312 5.56 6.71 17.12
N GLY A 313 5.02 5.49 17.11
CA GLY A 313 4.21 5.00 16.01
C GLY A 313 2.87 5.75 15.95
N LEU A 314 2.12 5.51 14.87
CA LEU A 314 0.75 5.98 14.69
C LEU A 314 -0.19 4.78 14.69
N ASP A 315 -1.39 4.97 15.22
CA ASP A 315 -2.47 3.98 15.15
C ASP A 315 -3.33 4.18 13.89
N ASP A 316 -4.14 3.18 13.56
CA ASP A 316 -5.27 3.38 12.65
C ASP A 316 -6.26 4.34 13.32
N GLU A 317 -6.50 5.50 12.71
CA GLU A 317 -7.35 6.57 13.27
C GLU A 317 -8.80 6.12 13.52
N ARG A 318 -9.23 4.98 12.97
CA ARG A 318 -10.55 4.40 13.30
C ARG A 318 -10.64 3.81 14.70
N THR A 319 -9.50 3.49 15.30
CA THR A 319 -9.38 2.93 16.65
C THR A 319 -9.00 3.97 17.71
N VAL A 320 -8.63 5.17 17.28
CA VAL A 320 -8.26 6.28 18.16
C VAL A 320 -9.53 7.03 18.58
N ALA A 321 -9.51 7.62 19.78
CA ALA A 321 -10.58 8.49 20.24
C ALA A 321 -10.83 9.63 19.24
N LEU A 322 -12.10 9.91 18.95
CA LEU A 322 -12.48 10.86 17.90
C LEU A 322 -11.88 12.26 18.14
N GLN A 323 -11.75 12.70 19.40
CA GLN A 323 -11.16 14.01 19.70
C GLN A 323 -9.70 14.17 19.24
N ASP A 324 -8.95 13.06 19.16
CA ASP A 324 -7.52 13.06 18.83
C ASP A 324 -7.28 12.91 17.32
N VAL A 325 -8.34 12.68 16.55
CA VAL A 325 -8.30 12.59 15.09
C VAL A 325 -8.68 13.96 14.51
N PRO A 326 -7.79 14.62 13.73
CA PRO A 326 -8.02 15.97 13.23
C PRO A 326 -9.36 16.16 12.51
N GLY A 327 -9.79 15.16 11.72
CA GLY A 327 -11.05 15.16 10.98
C GLY A 327 -12.31 15.18 11.85
N PHE A 328 -12.21 14.87 13.14
CA PHE A 328 -13.33 14.81 14.08
C PHE A 328 -13.25 15.87 15.20
N SER A 329 -12.32 16.83 15.10
CA SER A 329 -12.13 17.91 16.10
C SER A 329 -13.36 18.80 16.35
N GLY A 330 -14.34 18.82 15.43
CA GLY A 330 -15.61 19.53 15.58
C GLY A 330 -16.71 18.72 16.27
N VAL A 331 -16.45 17.46 16.66
CA VAL A 331 -17.42 16.58 17.30
C VAL A 331 -17.47 16.85 18.80
N SER A 332 -18.68 16.89 19.36
CA SER A 332 -18.93 17.10 20.79
C SER A 332 -19.73 15.95 21.38
N ALA A 333 -19.56 15.73 22.70
CA ALA A 333 -20.31 14.72 23.43
C ALA A 333 -21.81 15.01 23.41
N GLY A 334 -22.64 13.98 23.29
CA GLY A 334 -24.09 14.12 23.25
C GLY A 334 -24.78 12.89 22.66
N THR A 335 -25.90 13.12 21.98
CA THR A 335 -26.66 12.07 21.29
C THR A 335 -27.06 12.52 19.90
N PHE A 336 -26.75 11.72 18.88
CA PHE A 336 -27.31 11.90 17.54
C PHE A 336 -28.45 10.91 17.31
N GLY A 337 -29.38 11.23 16.41
CA GLY A 337 -30.61 10.48 16.18
C GLY A 337 -30.53 9.59 14.94
N ILE A 338 -31.00 8.35 15.05
CA ILE A 338 -31.25 7.43 13.94
C ILE A 338 -32.66 6.87 14.08
N ASN A 339 -33.52 7.08 13.08
CA ASN A 339 -34.91 6.60 13.07
C ASN A 339 -35.68 6.93 14.36
N GLY A 340 -35.43 8.12 14.92
CA GLY A 340 -36.05 8.59 16.17
C GLY A 340 -35.43 8.05 17.46
N SER A 341 -34.44 7.15 17.38
CA SER A 341 -33.67 6.65 18.53
C SER A 341 -32.38 7.44 18.72
N GLY A 342 -32.03 7.76 19.96
CA GLY A 342 -30.78 8.45 20.29
C GLY A 342 -29.62 7.46 20.43
N ILE A 343 -28.48 7.77 19.81
CA ILE A 343 -27.20 7.07 19.96
C ILE A 343 -26.24 8.04 20.65
N ALA A 344 -25.76 7.65 21.83
CA ALA A 344 -24.78 8.45 22.57
C ALA A 344 -23.45 8.48 21.82
N ILE A 345 -22.70 9.56 22.01
CA ILE A 345 -21.31 9.72 21.56
C ILE A 345 -20.55 10.56 22.57
N ASP A 346 -19.33 10.16 22.87
CA ASP A 346 -18.34 10.87 23.68
C ASP A 346 -17.00 10.85 22.93
N PRO A 347 -16.60 11.94 22.25
CA PRO A 347 -15.39 11.96 21.44
C PRO A 347 -14.11 11.78 22.25
N ALA A 348 -14.15 11.92 23.58
CA ALA A 348 -12.99 11.70 24.44
C ALA A 348 -12.66 10.22 24.67
N VAL A 349 -13.62 9.33 24.41
CA VAL A 349 -13.49 7.90 24.68
C VAL A 349 -13.80 7.07 23.44
N ASP A 350 -14.77 7.50 22.64
CA ASP A 350 -15.24 6.74 21.49
C ASP A 350 -14.32 6.90 20.29
N SER A 351 -14.07 5.79 19.59
CA SER A 351 -13.49 5.77 18.25
C SER A 351 -14.56 5.63 17.16
N LEU A 352 -14.16 5.77 15.88
CA LEU A 352 -15.08 5.49 14.76
C LEU A 352 -15.55 4.03 14.77
N ASN A 353 -14.67 3.08 15.13
CA ASN A 353 -15.05 1.67 15.24
C ASN A 353 -16.06 1.43 16.37
N ASP A 354 -15.91 2.10 17.51
CA ASP A 354 -16.88 2.02 18.62
C ASP A 354 -18.25 2.56 18.20
N LEU A 355 -18.26 3.67 17.46
CA LEU A 355 -19.48 4.25 16.91
C LEU A 355 -20.17 3.29 15.91
N ILE A 356 -19.40 2.69 14.99
CA ILE A 356 -19.90 1.69 14.04
C ILE A 356 -20.53 0.51 14.78
N ALA A 357 -19.83 -0.04 15.76
CA ALA A 357 -20.32 -1.15 16.58
C ALA A 357 -21.61 -0.76 17.30
N ARG A 358 -21.61 0.40 17.98
CA ARG A 358 -22.76 0.91 18.73
C ARG A 358 -24.00 1.09 17.87
N VAL A 359 -23.86 1.67 16.68
CA VAL A 359 -25.01 1.84 15.75
C VAL A 359 -25.57 0.48 15.32
N ASN A 360 -24.69 -0.46 14.95
CA ASN A 360 -25.11 -1.78 14.49
C ASN A 360 -25.72 -2.63 15.61
N ASP A 361 -25.27 -2.47 16.85
CA ASP A 361 -25.79 -3.18 18.03
C ASP A 361 -27.10 -2.57 18.56
N ALA A 362 -27.32 -1.27 18.38
CA ALA A 362 -28.53 -0.59 18.84
C ALA A 362 -29.81 -1.05 18.14
N LYS A 363 -29.69 -1.76 17.00
CA LYS A 363 -30.83 -2.31 16.21
C LYS A 363 -31.91 -1.28 15.88
N VAL A 364 -31.51 -0.02 15.64
CA VAL A 364 -32.39 1.12 15.36
C VAL A 364 -32.93 1.15 13.92
N GLY A 365 -32.96 -0.01 13.24
CA GLY A 365 -33.40 -0.11 11.84
C GLY A 365 -32.43 0.46 10.82
N ALA A 366 -31.18 0.74 11.22
CA ALA A 366 -30.10 1.18 10.34
C ALA A 366 -28.78 0.49 10.71
N SER A 367 -27.86 0.45 9.75
CA SER A 367 -26.47 0.02 9.92
C SER A 367 -25.52 1.14 9.52
N LEU A 368 -24.37 1.22 10.19
CA LEU A 368 -23.24 2.06 9.81
C LEU A 368 -22.07 1.16 9.40
N ALA A 369 -21.42 1.49 8.29
CA ALA A 369 -20.23 0.78 7.82
C ALA A 369 -19.18 1.77 7.31
N PHE A 370 -17.91 1.41 7.42
CA PHE A 370 -16.78 2.12 6.82
C PHE A 370 -16.19 1.31 5.67
N ASN A 371 -15.88 1.97 4.56
CA ASN A 371 -15.18 1.38 3.43
C ASN A 371 -13.75 1.92 3.37
N ALA A 372 -12.77 1.07 3.68
CA ALA A 372 -11.36 1.44 3.68
C ALA A 372 -10.80 1.80 2.29
N GLY A 373 -11.37 1.24 1.22
CA GLY A 373 -10.92 1.53 -0.15
C GLY A 373 -11.32 2.94 -0.61
N SER A 374 -12.46 3.45 -0.15
CA SER A 374 -12.92 4.81 -0.46
C SER A 374 -12.72 5.81 0.69
N GLY A 375 -12.29 5.35 1.86
CA GLY A 375 -12.14 6.17 3.07
C GLY A 375 -13.46 6.79 3.56
N SER A 376 -14.61 6.18 3.24
CA SER A 376 -15.93 6.78 3.48
C SER A 376 -16.81 5.91 4.37
N VAL A 377 -17.72 6.56 5.10
CA VAL A 377 -18.77 5.85 5.84
C VAL A 377 -20.07 5.78 5.05
N ARG A 378 -20.93 4.83 5.42
CA ARG A 378 -22.26 4.68 4.86
C ARG A 378 -23.26 4.24 5.93
N PHE A 379 -24.33 4.99 6.05
CA PHE A 379 -25.55 4.58 6.72
C PHE A 379 -26.50 3.92 5.72
N ALA A 380 -27.16 2.84 6.13
CA ALA A 380 -28.20 2.19 5.35
C ALA A 380 -29.32 1.69 6.25
N ALA A 381 -30.57 1.82 5.81
CA ALA A 381 -31.69 1.14 6.45
C ALA A 381 -31.49 -0.38 6.39
N THR A 382 -31.93 -1.12 7.42
CA THR A 382 -31.82 -2.59 7.46
C THR A 382 -32.95 -3.30 6.72
N SER A 383 -34.01 -2.58 6.36
CA SER A 383 -35.21 -3.11 5.70
C SER A 383 -35.53 -2.32 4.43
N ALA A 384 -35.82 -3.04 3.35
CA ALA A 384 -36.33 -2.44 2.12
C ALA A 384 -37.65 -1.73 2.41
N SER A 385 -37.89 -0.56 1.80
CA SER A 385 -39.08 0.30 2.02
C SER A 385 -39.16 1.07 3.35
N SER A 386 -38.16 0.96 4.23
CA SER A 386 -38.07 1.83 5.42
C SER A 386 -37.28 3.10 5.09
N PRO A 387 -37.78 4.30 5.47
CA PRO A 387 -36.97 5.52 5.39
C PRO A 387 -35.81 5.43 6.40
N LEU A 388 -34.73 6.15 6.10
CA LEU A 388 -33.62 6.37 7.01
C LEU A 388 -33.68 7.82 7.49
N VAL A 389 -33.90 8.04 8.78
CA VAL A 389 -33.92 9.38 9.38
C VAL A 389 -32.66 9.58 10.19
N LEU A 390 -31.85 10.57 9.83
CA LEU A 390 -30.65 10.97 10.57
C LEU A 390 -30.85 12.38 11.16
N ALA A 391 -30.51 12.55 12.42
CA ALA A 391 -30.50 13.85 13.10
C ALA A 391 -29.17 14.04 13.82
N ASP A 392 -28.52 15.18 13.64
CA ASP A 392 -27.18 15.41 14.22
C ASP A 392 -27.20 15.56 15.75
N GLY A 393 -28.33 16.03 16.30
CA GLY A 393 -28.48 16.25 17.74
C GLY A 393 -27.59 17.38 18.30
N GLY A 394 -26.93 18.15 17.43
CA GLY A 394 -25.98 19.20 17.80
C GLY A 394 -24.58 18.67 18.14
N THR A 395 -24.31 17.39 17.89
CA THR A 395 -23.01 16.76 18.17
C THR A 395 -21.95 17.16 17.15
N GLY A 396 -22.33 17.61 15.95
CA GLY A 396 -21.41 17.87 14.84
C GLY A 396 -20.90 16.61 14.14
N LEU A 397 -21.33 15.42 14.60
CA LEU A 397 -20.86 14.13 14.09
C LEU A 397 -21.20 13.93 12.62
N LEU A 398 -22.44 14.21 12.19
CA LEU A 398 -22.84 13.94 10.80
C LEU A 398 -22.10 14.87 9.84
N ALA A 399 -21.83 16.11 10.26
CA ALA A 399 -21.00 17.04 9.51
C ALA A 399 -19.55 16.52 9.37
N ALA A 400 -18.94 16.03 10.46
CA ALA A 400 -17.59 15.48 10.43
C ALA A 400 -17.50 14.19 9.58
N LEU A 401 -18.56 13.36 9.59
CA LEU A 401 -18.70 12.21 8.69
C LEU A 401 -19.06 12.58 7.24
N GLN A 402 -19.25 13.87 6.95
CA GLN A 402 -19.71 14.39 5.66
C GLN A 402 -21.01 13.74 5.17
N VAL A 403 -21.91 13.45 6.11
CA VAL A 403 -23.23 12.86 5.88
C VAL A 403 -24.29 13.93 6.10
N GLU A 404 -25.19 14.08 5.13
CA GLU A 404 -26.32 14.99 5.26
C GLU A 404 -27.37 14.43 6.24
N ALA A 405 -27.78 15.24 7.21
CA ALA A 405 -28.89 14.91 8.10
C ALA A 405 -30.24 15.07 7.37
N GLY A 406 -31.25 14.31 7.76
CA GLY A 406 -32.59 14.38 7.20
C GLY A 406 -33.27 13.03 7.03
N THR A 407 -34.41 13.05 6.35
CA THR A 407 -35.17 11.85 6.00
C THR A 407 -34.84 11.43 4.58
N LEU A 408 -34.24 10.25 4.44
CA LEU A 408 -33.94 9.62 3.17
C LEU A 408 -34.99 8.56 2.88
N GLU A 409 -35.74 8.76 1.81
CA GLU A 409 -36.71 7.78 1.33
C GLU A 409 -36.03 6.60 0.64
N SER A 410 -36.70 5.45 0.67
CA SER A 410 -36.24 4.28 -0.09
C SER A 410 -36.22 4.57 -1.59
N ALA A 411 -35.07 4.35 -2.24
CA ALA A 411 -34.95 4.53 -3.68
C ALA A 411 -35.74 3.44 -4.44
N PRO A 412 -36.29 3.72 -5.64
CA PRO A 412 -36.77 2.68 -6.55
C PRO A 412 -35.65 1.67 -6.84
N GLY A 413 -35.82 0.40 -6.47
CA GLY A 413 -34.92 -0.67 -6.89
C GLY A 413 -35.21 -1.14 -8.32
N ALA A 414 -34.37 -2.04 -8.81
CA ALA A 414 -34.46 -2.58 -10.16
C ALA A 414 -35.87 -3.13 -10.47
N ARG A 415 -36.42 -2.74 -11.62
CA ARG A 415 -37.72 -3.24 -12.09
C ARG A 415 -37.60 -4.75 -12.36
N ARG A 416 -38.30 -5.57 -11.58
CA ARG A 416 -38.53 -6.98 -11.91
C ARG A 416 -39.98 -7.17 -12.30
N LEU A 417 -40.22 -7.96 -13.35
CA LEU A 417 -41.55 -8.45 -13.70
C LEU A 417 -42.01 -9.35 -12.54
N ARG A 418 -43.03 -8.92 -11.79
CA ARG A 418 -43.56 -9.69 -10.67
C ARG A 418 -44.73 -10.53 -11.15
N GLY A 419 -44.68 -11.84 -10.92
CA GLY A 419 -45.77 -12.78 -11.22
C GLY A 419 -45.72 -13.44 -12.61
N VAL A 420 -44.57 -13.39 -13.29
CA VAL A 420 -44.33 -14.27 -14.44
C VAL A 420 -43.71 -15.56 -13.89
N ASP A 421 -44.38 -16.70 -14.10
CA ASP A 421 -43.78 -18.01 -13.83
C ASP A 421 -42.57 -18.17 -14.76
N ASP A 422 -41.36 -17.85 -14.27
CA ASP A 422 -40.11 -17.88 -15.05
C ASP A 422 -39.91 -19.24 -15.75
N GLU A 423 -40.36 -20.32 -15.11
CA GLU A 423 -40.31 -21.67 -15.68
C GLU A 423 -41.24 -21.82 -16.88
N ARG A 424 -42.46 -21.27 -16.81
CA ARG A 424 -43.44 -21.30 -17.89
C ARG A 424 -43.04 -20.38 -19.04
N LEU A 425 -42.42 -19.24 -18.74
CA LEU A 425 -41.88 -18.35 -19.76
C LEU A 425 -40.71 -19.01 -20.50
N ARG A 426 -39.78 -19.64 -19.77
CA ARG A 426 -38.68 -20.41 -20.36
C ARG A 426 -39.20 -21.57 -21.20
N GLU A 427 -40.15 -22.33 -20.69
CA GLU A 427 -40.76 -23.45 -21.41
C GLU A 427 -41.41 -23.01 -22.73
N GLU A 428 -42.16 -21.92 -22.74
CA GLU A 428 -42.78 -21.40 -23.97
C GLU A 428 -41.75 -20.81 -24.94
N LEU A 429 -40.68 -20.18 -24.45
CA LEU A 429 -39.59 -19.69 -25.30
C LEU A 429 -38.78 -20.84 -25.91
N THR A 430 -38.54 -21.91 -25.15
CA THR A 430 -37.87 -23.13 -25.65
C THR A 430 -38.70 -23.80 -26.73
N LYS A 431 -40.00 -24.03 -26.47
CA LYS A 431 -40.90 -24.65 -27.45
C LYS A 431 -41.12 -23.78 -28.69
N LEU A 432 -41.13 -22.44 -28.54
CA LEU A 432 -41.12 -21.55 -29.70
C LEU A 432 -39.84 -21.70 -30.53
N GLY A 433 -38.69 -21.86 -29.86
CA GLY A 433 -37.42 -22.15 -30.53
C GLY A 433 -37.46 -23.46 -31.33
N GLU A 434 -38.05 -24.51 -30.76
CA GLU A 434 -38.25 -25.81 -31.41
C GLU A 434 -39.19 -25.70 -32.62
N ASP A 435 -40.34 -25.05 -32.47
CA ASP A 435 -41.30 -24.83 -33.57
C ASP A 435 -40.65 -24.04 -34.72
N LEU A 436 -39.83 -23.03 -34.40
CA LEU A 436 -39.10 -22.26 -35.41
C LEU A 436 -38.02 -23.10 -36.11
N ASP A 437 -37.29 -23.94 -35.39
CA ASP A 437 -36.29 -24.84 -35.97
C ASP A 437 -36.95 -25.88 -36.90
N GLU A 438 -38.13 -26.39 -36.55
CA GLU A 438 -38.92 -27.28 -37.39
C GLU A 438 -39.42 -26.58 -38.66
N ILE A 439 -39.86 -25.33 -38.57
CA ILE A 439 -40.19 -24.48 -39.73
C ILE A 439 -38.98 -24.33 -40.65
N PHE A 440 -37.80 -24.06 -40.11
CA PHE A 440 -36.59 -23.87 -40.92
C PHE A 440 -36.10 -25.16 -41.59
N LYS A 441 -36.15 -26.29 -40.88
CA LYS A 441 -35.78 -27.61 -41.44
C LYS A 441 -36.73 -28.02 -42.56
N THR A 442 -38.04 -27.87 -42.35
CA THR A 442 -39.07 -28.25 -43.32
C THR A 442 -39.11 -27.30 -44.52
N ALA A 443 -38.91 -26.00 -44.31
CA ALA A 443 -38.82 -25.04 -45.41
C ALA A 443 -37.58 -25.27 -46.30
N ALA A 444 -36.48 -25.78 -45.72
CA ALA A 444 -35.26 -26.12 -46.45
C ALA A 444 -35.40 -27.36 -47.35
N THR A 445 -36.27 -28.30 -47.00
CA THR A 445 -36.56 -29.47 -47.84
C THR A 445 -37.63 -29.16 -48.89
N ALA A 446 -38.57 -28.25 -48.61
CA ALA A 446 -39.75 -28.02 -49.45
C ALA A 446 -39.62 -26.95 -50.55
N THR A 447 -38.72 -25.95 -50.43
CA THR A 447 -38.74 -24.78 -51.34
C THR A 447 -37.35 -24.24 -51.73
N GLY A 448 -37.17 -23.87 -53.00
CA GLY A 448 -35.93 -23.27 -53.50
C GLY A 448 -35.60 -21.92 -52.85
N ARG A 449 -34.30 -21.58 -52.78
CA ARG A 449 -33.66 -20.45 -52.05
C ARG A 449 -34.37 -19.08 -52.05
N VAL A 450 -35.22 -18.78 -53.03
CA VAL A 450 -35.92 -17.49 -53.16
C VAL A 450 -37.11 -17.36 -52.18
N GLU A 451 -37.85 -18.45 -51.91
CA GLU A 451 -38.97 -18.43 -50.97
C GLU A 451 -38.52 -18.47 -49.50
N GLN A 452 -37.38 -19.11 -49.22
CA GLN A 452 -36.74 -19.07 -47.89
C GLN A 452 -36.42 -17.63 -47.42
N ASN A 453 -35.94 -16.77 -48.33
CA ASN A 453 -35.61 -15.39 -47.99
C ASN A 453 -36.87 -14.54 -47.76
N ARG A 454 -37.96 -14.79 -48.48
CA ARG A 454 -39.25 -14.11 -48.23
C ARG A 454 -39.88 -14.52 -46.91
N LEU A 455 -39.82 -15.82 -46.57
CA LEU A 455 -40.29 -16.34 -45.30
C LEU A 455 -39.46 -15.78 -44.13
N ARG A 456 -38.12 -15.76 -44.26
CA ARG A 456 -37.23 -15.13 -43.27
C ARG A 456 -37.55 -13.65 -43.07
N THR A 457 -37.72 -12.88 -44.13
CA THR A 457 -38.04 -11.45 -44.02
C THR A 457 -39.39 -11.25 -43.34
N ARG A 458 -40.43 -12.03 -43.69
CA ARG A 458 -41.76 -11.90 -43.06
C ARG A 458 -41.77 -12.29 -41.59
N ILE A 459 -41.08 -13.37 -41.19
CA ILE A 459 -40.93 -13.76 -39.78
C ILE A 459 -40.19 -12.64 -39.02
N ARG A 460 -39.13 -12.08 -39.61
CA ARG A 460 -38.36 -10.98 -38.99
C ARG A 460 -39.21 -9.72 -38.81
N THR A 461 -40.06 -9.39 -39.78
CA THR A 461 -41.00 -8.26 -39.69
C THR A 461 -42.06 -8.51 -38.62
N SER A 462 -42.68 -9.68 -38.58
CA SER A 462 -43.71 -9.99 -37.57
C SER A 462 -43.15 -10.08 -36.15
N VAL A 463 -41.92 -10.60 -35.96
CA VAL A 463 -41.24 -10.56 -34.67
C VAL A 463 -40.88 -9.11 -34.30
N GLY A 464 -40.40 -8.31 -35.25
CA GLY A 464 -40.11 -6.89 -35.04
C GLY A 464 -41.34 -6.08 -34.59
N GLU A 465 -42.49 -6.25 -35.23
CA GLU A 465 -43.73 -5.55 -34.89
C GLU A 465 -44.26 -5.90 -33.48
N ILE A 466 -44.00 -7.11 -32.99
CA ILE A 466 -44.43 -7.55 -31.66
C ILE A 466 -43.54 -6.95 -30.56
N PHE A 467 -42.23 -6.80 -30.81
CA PHE A 467 -41.31 -6.21 -29.84
C PHE A 467 -41.24 -4.67 -29.91
N ASP A 468 -41.57 -4.05 -31.05
CA ASP A 468 -41.66 -2.57 -31.19
C ASP A 468 -43.01 -2.00 -30.70
N ALA A 469 -43.99 -2.84 -30.36
CA ALA A 469 -45.24 -2.42 -29.70
C ALA A 469 -45.09 -2.18 -28.17
N ALA A 470 -43.87 -2.03 -27.67
CA ALA A 470 -43.62 -1.43 -26.36
C ALA A 470 -43.88 0.09 -26.44
N PRO A 471 -44.64 0.71 -25.52
CA PRO A 471 -44.93 2.13 -25.62
C PRO A 471 -43.63 2.94 -25.57
N SER A 472 -43.33 3.62 -26.68
CA SER A 472 -42.30 4.64 -26.75
C SER A 472 -42.68 5.80 -25.84
N THR A 473 -42.17 5.80 -24.61
CA THR A 473 -42.16 7.02 -23.80
C THR A 473 -41.21 8.01 -24.46
N LYS A 474 -41.79 8.91 -25.27
CA LYS A 474 -41.21 10.20 -25.61
C LYS A 474 -40.67 10.84 -24.34
N ILE A 475 -39.35 10.88 -24.19
CA ILE A 475 -38.71 11.81 -23.27
C ILE A 475 -39.04 13.20 -23.83
N ARG A 476 -40.05 13.85 -23.27
CA ARG A 476 -40.25 15.29 -23.45
C ARG A 476 -39.05 15.97 -22.83
N GLY A 477 -38.24 16.61 -23.68
CA GLY A 477 -37.21 17.54 -23.25
C GLY A 477 -37.79 18.59 -22.31
N GLY A 478 -37.38 18.52 -21.06
CA GLY A 478 -37.52 19.58 -20.08
C GLY A 478 -36.39 20.58 -20.29
N ARG A 479 -36.77 21.74 -20.81
CA ARG A 479 -35.99 23.00 -20.88
C ARG A 479 -35.19 23.23 -19.59
N PHE A 480 -33.87 23.32 -19.72
CA PHE A 480 -33.07 24.22 -18.88
C PHE A 480 -33.36 25.65 -19.32
N MET A 481 -33.91 26.47 -18.44
CA MET A 481 -33.78 27.92 -18.48
C MET A 481 -33.80 28.47 -17.04
N SER A 482 -32.81 29.36 -16.81
CA SER A 482 -32.44 30.15 -15.63
C SER A 482 -32.05 29.39 -14.37
#